data_AF-A0AAV0EXM5-F1
#
_entry.id   AF-A0AAV0EXM5-F1
#
_cell.length_a   1.000
_cell.length_b   1.000
_cell.length_c   1.000
_cell.angle_alpha   90.00
_cell.angle_beta   90.00
_cell.angle_gamma   90.00
#
_symmetry.space_group_name_H-M   'P 1'
#
loop_
_entity.id
_entity.type
_entity.pdbx_description
1 polymer ?
#
loop_
_entity_poly.entity_id
_entity_poly.type
_entity_poly.pdbx_seq_one_letter_code
_entity_poly.pdbx_strand_id
1 'polypeptide(L)'
;MKLISVAHIDSPDVVDIGLTQMLSSIVDNDDAILDVHLIGGFNDVPHEHKNCVSHDNEKWEGYSFPLCSKIVDTMGKSTNIFNIKTLHVLDHNTTRDSKGNACPIFNGFLVETATGSIFPATFDGTTRCPDELIRRIRVTSSFEDLSWKGRLLETYDTLSDRFIIAPCTW
;
A
#
# COMPACT_ATOMS: atom_id res chain seq x y z
N MET A 1 5.28 -22.70 -7.51
CA MET A 1 4.08 -21.86 -7.35
C MET A 1 4.56 -20.43 -7.14
N LYS A 2 4.05 -19.45 -7.89
CA LYS A 2 4.42 -18.04 -7.71
C LYS A 2 3.54 -17.47 -6.60
N LEU A 3 4.14 -16.97 -5.53
CA LEU A 3 3.40 -16.29 -4.47
C LEU A 3 3.19 -14.83 -4.90
N ILE A 4 1.97 -14.34 -4.80
CA ILE A 4 1.64 -12.94 -5.05
C ILE A 4 0.92 -12.43 -3.81
N SER A 5 1.46 -11.35 -3.26
CA SER A 5 0.88 -10.64 -2.12
C SER A 5 0.55 -9.22 -2.56
N VAL A 6 -0.67 -8.76 -2.26
CA VAL A 6 -1.15 -7.43 -2.61
C VAL A 6 -1.73 -6.79 -1.35
N ALA A 7 -1.29 -5.58 -1.04
CA ALA A 7 -1.82 -4.79 0.06
C ALA A 7 -2.12 -3.37 -0.39
N HIS A 8 -3.16 -2.80 0.19
CA HIS A 8 -3.41 -1.36 0.20
C HIS A 8 -2.94 -0.84 1.56
N ILE A 9 -1.95 0.05 1.55
CA ILE A 9 -1.39 0.66 2.76
C ILE A 9 -1.72 2.15 2.73
N ASP A 10 -2.32 2.66 3.80
CA ASP A 10 -2.85 4.03 3.90
C ASP A 10 -2.17 4.88 4.99
N SER A 11 -1.31 4.28 5.82
CA SER A 11 -0.59 4.97 6.89
C SER A 11 0.85 4.47 7.07
N PRO A 12 1.83 5.37 7.33
CA PRO A 12 3.18 4.97 7.73
C PRO A 12 3.22 4.05 8.96
N ASP A 13 2.25 4.17 9.87
CA ASP A 13 2.23 3.45 11.15
C ASP A 13 2.00 1.94 10.99
N VAL A 14 1.45 1.50 9.86
CA VAL A 14 1.17 0.08 9.59
C VAL A 14 2.22 -0.58 8.70
N VAL A 15 3.17 0.20 8.14
CA VAL A 15 4.13 -0.30 7.13
C VAL A 15 5.00 -1.42 7.67
N ASP A 16 5.56 -1.27 8.87
CA ASP A 16 6.53 -2.23 9.41
C ASP A 16 5.88 -3.61 9.62
N ILE A 17 4.77 -3.65 10.38
CA ILE A 17 4.02 -4.87 10.65
C ILE A 17 3.37 -5.41 9.37
N GLY A 18 2.84 -4.52 8.53
CA GLY A 18 2.19 -4.89 7.28
C GLY A 18 3.13 -5.57 6.31
N LEU A 19 4.34 -5.05 6.11
CA LEU A 19 5.34 -5.70 5.25
C LEU A 19 5.76 -7.05 5.84
N THR A 20 6.03 -7.14 7.15
CA THR A 20 6.32 -8.42 7.80
C THR A 20 5.18 -9.43 7.60
N GLN A 21 3.93 -8.99 7.72
CA GLN A 21 2.75 -9.84 7.50
C GLN A 21 2.68 -10.33 6.05
N MET A 22 2.89 -9.45 5.07
CA MET A 22 2.90 -9.81 3.64
C MET A 22 3.98 -10.85 3.29
N LEU A 23 5.12 -10.80 3.98
CA LEU A 23 6.28 -11.67 3.74
C LEU A 23 6.24 -12.96 4.57
N SER A 24 5.33 -13.08 5.54
CA SER A 24 5.28 -14.20 6.51
C SER A 24 5.12 -15.59 5.88
N SER A 25 4.56 -15.67 4.67
CA SER A 25 4.36 -16.93 3.94
C SER A 25 5.55 -17.32 3.04
N ILE A 26 6.61 -16.50 3.01
CA ILE A 26 7.84 -16.81 2.28
C ILE A 26 8.69 -17.71 3.18
N VAL A 27 8.73 -19.00 2.86
CA VAL A 27 9.51 -20.00 3.62
C VAL A 27 10.94 -20.04 3.10
N ASP A 28 11.91 -19.91 4.01
CA ASP A 28 13.35 -20.22 3.95
C ASP A 28 13.95 -20.42 2.54
N ASN A 29 13.93 -19.36 1.74
CA ASN A 29 14.77 -19.26 0.56
C ASN A 29 15.55 -17.96 0.67
N ASP A 30 16.67 -18.03 1.39
CA ASP A 30 17.54 -16.88 1.68
C ASP A 30 18.02 -16.14 0.41
N ASP A 31 17.95 -16.79 -0.76
CA ASP A 31 18.33 -16.23 -2.06
C ASP A 31 17.13 -15.74 -2.90
N ALA A 32 15.91 -15.75 -2.36
CA ALA A 32 14.71 -15.32 -3.11
C ALA A 32 14.73 -13.81 -3.36
N ILE A 33 14.75 -13.43 -4.65
CA ILE A 33 14.55 -12.04 -5.06
C ILE A 33 13.05 -11.79 -5.22
N LEU A 34 12.54 -10.82 -4.47
CA LEU A 34 11.13 -10.45 -4.45
C LEU A 34 10.89 -9.28 -5.40
N ASP A 35 10.15 -9.53 -6.48
CA ASP A 35 9.73 -8.47 -7.39
C ASP A 35 8.68 -7.59 -6.72
N VAL A 36 8.95 -6.28 -6.66
CA VAL A 36 8.10 -5.28 -6.00
C VAL A 36 7.53 -4.30 -7.02
N HIS A 37 6.23 -4.04 -6.88
CA HIS A 37 5.53 -2.99 -7.60
C HIS A 37 4.87 -2.05 -6.60
N LEU A 38 5.38 -0.82 -6.51
CA LEU A 38 4.85 0.22 -5.65
C LEU A 38 4.14 1.28 -6.52
N ILE A 39 2.82 1.38 -6.37
CA ILE A 39 1.95 2.20 -7.20
C ILE A 39 0.94 2.91 -6.30
N GLY A 40 0.73 4.20 -6.53
CA GLY A 40 -0.22 5.01 -5.76
C GLY A 40 0.43 6.27 -5.20
N GLY A 41 -0.26 6.97 -4.30
CA GLY A 41 0.17 8.29 -3.84
C GLY A 41 0.24 9.32 -4.98
N PHE A 42 0.30 10.58 -4.64
CA PHE A 42 0.54 11.69 -5.56
C PHE A 42 1.10 12.86 -4.75
N ASN A 43 1.51 13.95 -5.40
CA ASN A 43 1.96 15.14 -4.65
C ASN A 43 0.75 15.86 -4.08
N ASP A 44 0.37 15.46 -2.88
CA ASP A 44 -0.80 15.95 -2.13
C ASP A 44 -0.52 17.26 -1.37
N VAL A 45 0.72 17.73 -1.40
CA VAL A 45 1.11 19.06 -0.93
C VAL A 45 1.60 19.89 -2.12
N PRO A 46 1.18 21.17 -2.24
CA PRO A 46 1.76 22.06 -3.22
C PRO A 46 3.26 22.24 -2.95
N HIS A 47 4.10 21.95 -3.95
CA HIS A 47 5.47 22.46 -3.94
C HIS A 47 5.41 24.00 -4.06
N GLU A 48 5.35 24.71 -2.94
CA GLU A 48 5.80 26.10 -2.93
C GLU A 48 7.29 26.06 -3.27
N HIS A 49 7.68 26.51 -4.47
CA HIS A 49 9.07 26.83 -4.78
C HIS A 49 9.50 28.02 -3.92
N LYS A 50 9.70 27.80 -2.62
CA LYS A 50 10.45 28.72 -1.78
C LYS A 50 11.92 28.45 -2.07
N ASN A 51 12.50 29.29 -2.93
CA ASN A 51 13.93 29.53 -2.98
C ASN A 51 14.39 30.06 -1.61
N CYS A 52 14.51 29.22 -0.60
CA CYS A 52 15.06 29.57 0.69
C CYS A 52 15.81 28.37 1.23
N VAL A 53 17.14 28.50 1.24
CA VAL A 53 18.06 27.68 2.01
C VAL A 53 17.59 27.70 3.47
N SER A 54 17.18 26.56 4.02
CA SER A 54 17.12 26.39 5.47
C SER A 54 17.35 24.93 5.86
N HIS A 55 18.41 24.77 6.64
CA HIS A 55 18.85 23.59 7.35
C HIS A 55 17.79 22.98 8.27
N ASP A 56 17.83 21.65 8.34
CA ASP A 56 17.44 20.76 9.45
C ASP A 56 15.98 20.80 9.94
N ASN A 57 15.28 19.67 9.73
CA ASN A 57 13.89 19.33 10.05
C ASN A 57 12.82 19.83 9.06
N GLU A 58 12.94 19.48 7.77
CA GLU A 58 11.77 19.41 6.89
C GLU A 58 10.78 18.40 7.49
N LYS A 59 9.74 18.92 8.13
CA LYS A 59 8.57 18.13 8.48
C LYS A 59 8.04 17.60 7.15
N TRP A 60 8.14 16.30 6.92
CA TRP A 60 7.62 15.67 5.71
C TRP A 60 6.10 15.91 5.66
N GLU A 61 5.69 16.96 4.95
CA GLU A 61 4.29 17.37 4.85
C GLU A 61 3.54 16.44 3.89
N GLY A 62 2.22 16.35 4.06
CA GLY A 62 1.35 15.49 3.24
C GLY A 62 1.21 14.08 3.79
N TYR A 63 0.46 13.27 3.05
CA TYR A 63 0.21 11.86 3.38
C TYR A 63 1.03 10.94 2.47
N SER A 64 1.15 11.28 1.19
CA SER A 64 1.74 10.40 0.17
C SER A 64 3.25 10.24 0.29
N PHE A 65 4.00 11.33 0.52
CA PHE A 65 5.45 11.27 0.64
C PHE A 65 5.90 10.48 1.90
N PRO A 66 5.43 10.80 3.12
CA PRO A 66 5.77 10.02 4.31
C PRO A 66 5.39 8.53 4.14
N LEU A 67 4.22 8.31 3.53
CA LEU A 67 3.76 7.11 2.86
C LEU A 67 4.87 6.28 2.21
N CYS A 68 5.25 6.76 1.03
CA CYS A 68 6.14 6.06 0.12
C CYS A 68 7.55 5.93 0.70
N SER A 69 8.04 6.97 1.38
CA SER A 69 9.36 6.96 2.02
C SER A 69 9.44 5.86 3.05
N LYS A 70 8.43 5.74 3.92
CA LYS A 70 8.41 4.71 4.97
C LYS A 70 8.42 3.30 4.37
N ILE A 71 7.69 3.05 3.28
CA ILE A 71 7.70 1.74 2.59
C ILE A 71 9.09 1.42 2.05
N VAL A 72 9.72 2.36 1.34
CA VAL A 72 11.07 2.18 0.76
C VAL A 72 12.11 1.98 1.86
N ASP A 73 12.06 2.78 2.93
CA ASP A 73 12.96 2.68 4.07
C ASP A 73 12.83 1.33 4.79
N THR A 74 11.60 0.84 4.99
CA THR A 74 11.36 -0.46 5.64
C THR A 74 11.85 -1.61 4.75
N MET A 75 11.67 -1.54 3.42
CA MET A 75 12.28 -2.51 2.50
C MET A 75 13.81 -2.47 2.55
N GLY A 76 14.42 -1.28 2.57
CA GLY A 76 15.88 -1.13 2.63
C GLY A 76 16.52 -1.61 3.94
N LYS A 77 15.74 -1.72 5.02
CA LYS A 77 16.19 -2.25 6.33
C LYS A 77 15.95 -3.75 6.50
N SER A 78 15.18 -4.37 5.60
CA SER A 78 14.87 -5.79 5.64
C SER A 78 16.05 -6.62 5.13
N THR A 79 16.15 -7.87 5.60
CA THR A 79 17.15 -8.84 5.13
C THR A 79 16.78 -9.47 3.79
N ASN A 80 15.52 -9.34 3.35
CA ASN A 80 15.06 -9.84 2.06
C ASN A 80 15.59 -8.99 0.89
N ILE A 81 15.81 -9.62 -0.26
CA ILE A 81 16.26 -8.94 -1.47
C ILE A 81 15.05 -8.52 -2.29
N PHE A 82 14.86 -7.21 -2.49
CA PHE A 82 13.77 -6.67 -3.30
C PHE A 82 14.26 -6.15 -4.64
N ASN A 83 13.54 -6.48 -5.70
CA ASN A 83 13.76 -5.99 -7.05
C ASN A 83 12.58 -5.10 -7.45
N ILE A 84 12.79 -3.79 -7.43
CA ILE A 84 11.73 -2.84 -7.76
C ILE A 84 11.48 -2.87 -9.28
N LYS A 85 10.41 -3.55 -9.68
CA LYS A 85 9.96 -3.64 -11.08
C LYS A 85 9.16 -2.44 -11.51
N THR A 86 8.41 -1.85 -10.57
CA THR A 86 7.61 -0.66 -10.84
C THR A 86 7.64 0.25 -9.62
N LEU A 87 8.02 1.50 -9.84
CA LEU A 87 7.92 2.59 -8.87
C LEU A 87 7.14 3.71 -9.54
N HIS A 88 5.82 3.74 -9.33
CA HIS A 88 4.90 4.69 -9.94
C HIS A 88 4.13 5.42 -8.85
N VAL A 89 4.85 6.28 -8.13
CA VAL A 89 4.35 7.04 -6.98
C VAL A 89 4.69 8.53 -7.12
N LEU A 90 4.03 9.37 -6.30
CA LEU A 90 4.32 10.80 -6.19
C LEU A 90 4.25 11.49 -7.56
N ASP A 91 5.30 12.21 -7.99
CA ASP A 91 5.41 12.86 -9.30
C ASP A 91 4.99 11.94 -10.45
N HIS A 92 5.40 10.67 -10.42
CA HIS A 92 5.09 9.72 -11.49
C HIS A 92 3.60 9.39 -11.58
N ASN A 93 2.86 9.52 -10.49
CA ASN A 93 1.42 9.33 -10.44
C ASN A 93 0.66 10.65 -10.25
N THR A 94 1.29 11.83 -10.47
CA THR A 94 0.63 13.13 -10.29
C THR A 94 0.22 13.74 -11.63
N THR A 95 -1.02 14.19 -11.70
CA THR A 95 -1.51 15.10 -12.74
C THR A 95 -2.19 16.31 -12.10
N ARG A 96 -2.64 17.27 -12.91
CA ARG A 96 -3.37 18.44 -12.43
C ARG A 96 -4.75 18.51 -13.07
N ASP A 97 -5.74 18.82 -12.24
CA ASP A 97 -7.11 19.07 -12.71
C ASP A 97 -7.23 20.44 -13.42
N SER A 98 -8.40 20.73 -13.97
CA SER A 98 -8.70 22.01 -14.63
C SER A 98 -8.50 23.26 -13.74
N LYS A 99 -8.45 23.10 -12.42
CA LYS A 99 -8.22 24.17 -11.43
C LYS A 99 -6.76 24.22 -10.97
N GLY A 100 -5.90 23.36 -11.50
CA GLY A 100 -4.50 23.25 -11.13
C GLY A 100 -4.23 22.43 -9.87
N ASN A 101 -5.24 21.80 -9.26
CA ASN A 101 -5.05 20.95 -8.10
C ASN A 101 -4.34 19.66 -8.50
N ALA A 102 -3.39 19.22 -7.69
CA ALA A 102 -2.75 17.92 -7.89
C ALA A 102 -3.77 16.79 -7.63
N CYS A 103 -3.76 15.78 -8.49
CA CYS A 103 -4.58 14.59 -8.36
C CYS A 103 -3.83 13.36 -8.91
N PRO A 104 -4.18 12.14 -8.47
CA PRO A 104 -3.52 10.94 -8.96
C PRO A 104 -3.91 10.62 -10.41
N ILE A 105 -2.96 10.11 -11.20
CA ILE A 105 -3.21 9.60 -12.56
C ILE A 105 -4.01 8.29 -12.46
N PHE A 106 -3.58 7.37 -11.60
CA PHE A 106 -4.25 6.11 -11.33
C PHE A 106 -4.68 6.01 -9.87
N ASN A 107 -5.88 5.46 -9.64
CA ASN A 107 -6.45 5.24 -8.30
C ASN A 107 -6.44 3.77 -7.86
N GLY A 108 -6.02 2.87 -8.76
CA GLY A 108 -6.05 1.44 -8.52
C GLY A 108 -5.43 0.65 -9.67
N PHE A 109 -5.14 -0.61 -9.38
CA PHE A 109 -4.61 -1.57 -10.33
C PHE A 109 -5.15 -2.96 -10.03
N LEU A 110 -5.08 -3.85 -11.03
CA LEU A 110 -5.31 -5.28 -10.87
C LEU A 110 -3.98 -6.02 -11.05
N VAL A 111 -3.84 -7.15 -10.37
CA VAL A 111 -2.73 -8.09 -10.56
C VAL A 111 -3.28 -9.39 -11.12
N GLU A 112 -2.82 -9.79 -12.30
CA GLU A 112 -3.14 -11.10 -12.86
C GLU A 112 -2.30 -12.16 -12.14
N THR A 113 -2.94 -13.04 -11.36
CA THR A 113 -2.22 -13.96 -10.45
C THR A 113 -1.44 -15.05 -11.18
N ALA A 114 -1.83 -15.40 -12.40
CA ALA A 114 -1.13 -16.42 -13.20
C ALA A 114 0.24 -15.95 -13.70
N THR A 115 0.37 -14.65 -14.01
CA THR A 115 1.57 -14.07 -14.65
C THR A 115 2.32 -13.13 -13.70
N GLY A 116 1.61 -12.50 -12.76
CA GLY A 116 2.08 -11.37 -11.97
C GLY A 116 2.05 -10.05 -12.74
N SER A 117 1.40 -9.98 -13.90
CA SER A 117 1.25 -8.73 -14.66
C SER A 117 0.30 -7.75 -13.96
N ILE A 118 0.59 -6.46 -14.08
CA ILE A 118 -0.15 -5.38 -13.42
C ILE A 118 -0.74 -4.45 -14.45
N PHE A 119 -2.01 -4.08 -14.26
CA PHE A 119 -2.74 -3.17 -15.16
C PHE A 119 -3.49 -2.13 -14.35
N PRO A 120 -3.51 -0.85 -14.79
CA PRO A 120 -4.42 0.14 -14.22
C PRO A 120 -5.86 -0.36 -14.27
N ALA A 121 -6.59 -0.22 -13.17
CA ALA A 121 -7.95 -0.74 -13.05
C ALA A 121 -8.79 0.09 -12.09
N THR A 122 -10.09 0.13 -12.36
CA THR A 122 -11.09 0.72 -11.49
C THR A 122 -12.17 -0.31 -11.20
N PHE A 123 -12.47 -0.50 -9.93
CA PHE A 123 -13.53 -1.39 -9.46
C PHE A 123 -14.67 -0.54 -8.89
N ASP A 124 -15.84 -0.64 -9.51
CA ASP A 124 -17.04 0.01 -8.98
C ASP A 124 -17.46 -0.60 -7.63
N GLY A 125 -18.36 0.07 -6.90
CA GLY A 125 -18.79 -0.41 -5.59
C GLY A 125 -19.49 -1.78 -5.61
N THR A 126 -20.05 -2.20 -6.75
CA THR A 126 -20.82 -3.44 -6.89
C THR A 126 -19.92 -4.66 -7.09
N THR A 127 -18.64 -4.45 -7.42
CA THR A 127 -17.66 -5.50 -7.74
C THR A 127 -16.62 -5.74 -6.64
N ARG A 128 -16.67 -5.00 -5.53
CA ARG A 128 -15.72 -5.08 -4.39
C ARG A 128 -16.02 -6.19 -3.38
N CYS A 129 -16.79 -7.20 -3.80
CA CYS A 129 -17.25 -8.34 -3.03
C CYS A 129 -16.13 -9.01 -2.19
N PRO A 130 -16.49 -9.81 -1.17
CA PRO A 130 -17.72 -9.80 -0.38
C PRO A 130 -17.63 -8.80 0.79
N ASP A 131 -18.78 -8.54 1.43
CA ASP A 131 -18.88 -7.82 2.72
C ASP A 131 -18.16 -6.46 2.78
N GLU A 132 -18.20 -5.71 1.68
CA GLU A 132 -17.51 -4.43 1.54
C GLU A 132 -17.85 -3.46 2.67
N LEU A 133 -19.12 -3.36 3.06
CA LEU A 133 -19.57 -2.51 4.16
C LEU A 133 -18.93 -2.91 5.49
N ILE A 134 -18.89 -4.21 5.80
CA ILE A 134 -18.32 -4.72 7.06
C ILE A 134 -16.81 -4.48 7.07
N ARG A 135 -16.13 -4.75 5.96
CA ARG A 135 -14.70 -4.50 5.81
C ARG A 135 -14.36 -3.01 5.93
N ARG A 136 -15.21 -2.13 5.39
CA ARG A 136 -15.05 -0.68 5.52
C ARG A 136 -15.21 -0.23 6.97
N ILE A 137 -16.28 -0.66 7.66
CA ILE A 137 -16.49 -0.37 9.08
C ILE A 137 -15.28 -0.84 9.90
N ARG A 138 -14.75 -2.03 9.61
CA ARG A 138 -13.58 -2.57 10.30
C ARG A 138 -12.35 -1.69 10.14
N VAL A 139 -12.09 -1.15 8.94
CA VAL A 139 -10.98 -0.20 8.72
C VAL A 139 -11.22 1.13 9.46
N THR A 140 -12.46 1.63 9.47
CA THR A 140 -12.74 2.99 9.97
C THR A 140 -13.08 3.08 11.46
N SER A 141 -13.57 2.00 12.06
CA SER A 141 -14.26 2.03 13.35
C SER A 141 -13.71 1.05 14.38
N SER A 142 -12.87 0.09 14.00
CA SER A 142 -12.24 -0.86 14.94
C SER A 142 -10.93 -0.35 15.54
N PHE A 143 -10.79 0.97 15.75
CA PHE A 143 -9.56 1.58 16.27
C PHE A 143 -9.26 1.22 17.73
N GLU A 144 -10.27 0.82 18.51
CA GLU A 144 -10.12 0.37 19.90
C GLU A 144 -9.73 -1.11 20.01
N ASP A 145 -9.87 -1.88 18.93
CA ASP A 145 -9.53 -3.30 18.92
C ASP A 145 -8.01 -3.49 18.81
N LEU A 146 -7.37 -3.69 19.97
CA LEU A 146 -5.92 -3.87 20.09
C LEU A 146 -5.38 -5.07 19.29
N SER A 147 -6.22 -6.05 18.93
CA SER A 147 -5.79 -7.20 18.14
C SER A 147 -5.41 -6.81 16.70
N TRP A 148 -5.93 -5.69 16.20
CA TRP A 148 -5.69 -5.19 14.84
C TRP A 148 -4.68 -4.05 14.75
N LYS A 149 -4.19 -3.55 15.89
CA LYS A 149 -3.30 -2.38 15.90
C LYS A 149 -2.05 -2.62 15.04
N GLY A 150 -1.88 -1.77 14.02
CA GLY A 150 -0.74 -1.81 13.11
C GLY A 150 -0.77 -2.93 12.06
N ARG A 151 -1.81 -3.77 12.01
CA ARG A 151 -1.87 -4.94 11.11
C ARG A 151 -2.64 -4.63 9.82
N LEU A 152 -2.28 -5.35 8.75
CA LEU A 152 -3.10 -5.38 7.54
C LEU A 152 -4.28 -6.34 7.73
N LEU A 153 -5.41 -6.01 7.13
CA LEU A 153 -6.58 -6.88 7.15
C LEU A 153 -6.40 -8.03 6.15
N GLU A 154 -6.05 -9.20 6.66
CA GLU A 154 -6.06 -10.43 5.86
C GLU A 154 -7.50 -10.86 5.61
N THR A 155 -7.83 -11.11 4.34
CA THR A 155 -9.21 -11.40 3.91
C THR A 155 -9.32 -12.63 3.02
N TYR A 156 -8.22 -13.28 2.66
CA TYR A 156 -8.21 -14.44 1.77
C TYR A 156 -7.30 -15.53 2.29
N ASP A 157 -7.85 -16.72 2.50
CA ASP A 157 -7.10 -17.93 2.81
C ASP A 157 -6.79 -18.68 1.52
N THR A 158 -5.52 -18.63 1.11
CA THR A 158 -5.03 -19.25 -0.12
C THR A 158 -4.99 -20.77 -0.06
N LEU A 159 -4.95 -21.37 1.15
CA LEU A 159 -4.92 -22.82 1.31
C LEU A 159 -6.30 -23.44 1.09
N SER A 160 -7.34 -22.76 1.59
CA SER A 160 -8.73 -23.24 1.48
C SER A 160 -9.53 -22.55 0.37
N ASP A 161 -8.90 -21.65 -0.39
CA ASP A 161 -9.49 -20.90 -1.51
C ASP A 161 -10.79 -20.16 -1.13
N ARG A 162 -10.75 -19.37 -0.04
CA ARG A 162 -11.93 -18.68 0.49
C ARG A 162 -11.63 -17.32 1.09
N PHE A 163 -12.62 -16.44 1.02
CA PHE A 163 -12.61 -15.21 1.81
C PHE A 163 -12.85 -15.52 3.29
N ILE A 164 -12.02 -14.94 4.16
CA ILE A 164 -12.18 -15.01 5.62
C ILE A 164 -12.30 -13.59 6.15
N ILE A 165 -13.52 -13.19 6.50
CA ILE A 165 -13.77 -11.89 7.14
C ILE A 165 -13.84 -12.13 8.65
N ALA A 166 -12.70 -11.94 9.32
CA ALA A 166 -12.60 -12.10 10.77
C ALA A 166 -13.58 -11.15 11.50
N PRO A 167 -14.14 -11.59 12.65
CA PRO A 167 -14.97 -10.72 13.48
C PRO A 167 -14.17 -9.51 13.94
N CYS A 168 -14.85 -8.37 14.09
CA CYS A 168 -14.26 -7.17 14.66
C CYS A 168 -15.19 -6.58 15.72
N THR A 169 -14.61 -5.80 16.62
CA THR A 169 -15.33 -4.99 17.61
C THR A 169 -15.15 -3.51 17.27
N TRP A 170 -16.16 -2.70 17.55
CA TRP A 170 -16.19 -1.26 17.33
C TRP A 170 -17.14 -0.60 18.34
#